data_AF-A0A3Q7FJ83-F1
#
_entry.id   AF-A0A3Q7FJ83-F1
#
_cell.length_a   1.000
_cell.length_b   1.000
_cell.length_c   1.000
_cell.angle_alpha   90.00
_cell.angle_beta   90.00
_cell.angle_gamma   90.00
#
_symmetry.space_group_name_H-M   'P 1'
#
loop_
_entity.id
_entity.type
_entity.pdbx_description
1 polymer ?
#
loop_
_entity_poly.entity_id
_entity_poly.type
_entity_poly.pdbx_seq_one_letter_code
_entity_poly.pdbx_strand_id
1 'polypeptide(L)'
;MVLRLDIDQIELTTRDWICKIQIVEIRRQRESLDKKCRFQNLILEDEQECQIKAVLYADEIEQYEKMLKLKPLPPPTKLSITTFNRIPHMMLDSAVEIDILAIALRCGSQKYAGHCHHKCREIIICDNQKNQFLLTLWEDLGEIEGNEIEAKME
;
A
#
# COMPACT_ATOMS: atom_id res chain seq x y z
N MET A 1 2.88 13.76 -31.18
CA MET A 1 3.77 12.59 -31.32
C MET A 1 3.84 11.97 -29.94
N VAL A 2 3.48 10.70 -29.78
CA VAL A 2 3.40 10.08 -28.44
C VAL A 2 4.79 9.61 -28.03
N LEU A 3 5.27 10.04 -26.87
CA LEU A 3 6.57 9.67 -26.32
C LEU A 3 6.48 8.33 -25.59
N ARG A 4 7.52 7.50 -25.68
CA ARG A 4 7.67 6.31 -24.83
C ARG A 4 8.68 6.62 -23.74
N LEU A 5 8.25 6.49 -22.49
CA LEU A 5 9.01 6.90 -21.30
C LEU A 5 8.98 5.80 -20.24
N ASP A 6 10.03 5.73 -19.43
CA ASP A 6 10.08 4.98 -18.18
C ASP A 6 9.47 5.82 -17.04
N ILE A 7 9.16 5.21 -15.89
CA ILE A 7 8.42 5.89 -14.80
C ILE A 7 9.18 7.10 -14.25
N ASP A 8 10.50 6.99 -14.11
CA ASP A 8 11.36 8.02 -13.55
C ASP A 8 11.49 9.28 -14.43
N GLN A 9 11.12 9.18 -15.70
CA GLN A 9 11.15 10.28 -16.68
C GLN A 9 9.81 11.04 -16.77
N ILE A 10 8.77 10.57 -16.09
CA ILE A 10 7.44 11.19 -16.15
C ILE A 10 7.35 12.35 -15.15
N GLU A 11 7.32 13.56 -15.69
CA GLU A 11 7.07 14.78 -14.92
C GLU A 11 5.60 15.22 -15.05
N LEU A 12 5.12 16.04 -14.12
CA LEU A 12 3.75 16.58 -14.13
C LEU A 12 3.41 17.37 -15.41
N THR A 13 4.43 17.92 -16.08
CA THR A 13 4.28 18.69 -17.31
C THR A 13 4.34 17.84 -18.57
N THR A 14 4.76 16.57 -18.46
CA THR A 14 4.88 15.66 -19.58
C THR A 14 3.50 15.29 -20.11
N ARG A 15 3.25 15.61 -21.38
CA ARG A 15 1.99 15.29 -22.08
C ARG A 15 2.24 14.22 -23.15
N ASP A 16 1.17 13.53 -23.53
CA ASP A 16 1.14 12.57 -24.64
C ASP A 16 2.25 11.51 -24.56
N TRP A 17 2.25 10.72 -23.49
CA TRP A 17 3.23 9.65 -23.26
C TRP A 17 2.57 8.27 -23.10
N ILE A 18 3.37 7.24 -23.33
CA ILE A 18 3.06 5.84 -23.05
C ILE A 18 4.22 5.27 -22.24
N CYS A 19 3.89 4.61 -21.13
CA CYS A 19 4.84 3.85 -20.33
C CYS A 19 4.46 2.37 -20.36
N LYS A 20 5.45 1.50 -20.48
CA LYS A 20 5.24 0.05 -20.44
C LYS A 20 5.41 -0.40 -18.99
N ILE A 21 4.32 -0.87 -18.39
CA ILE A 21 4.31 -1.27 -16.99
C ILE A 21 3.71 -2.67 -16.81
N GLN A 22 3.99 -3.25 -15.65
CA GLN A 22 3.27 -4.36 -15.08
C GLN A 22 2.55 -3.91 -13.81
N ILE A 23 1.43 -4.56 -13.51
CA ILE A 23 0.70 -4.34 -12.26
C ILE A 23 1.28 -5.30 -11.24
N VAL A 24 1.92 -4.76 -10.21
CA VAL A 24 2.54 -5.56 -9.14
C VAL A 24 1.51 -5.91 -8.08
N GLU A 25 0.66 -4.94 -7.73
CA GLU A 25 -0.33 -5.12 -6.69
C GLU A 25 -1.61 -4.37 -7.04
N ILE A 26 -2.74 -5.04 -6.82
CA ILE A 26 -4.07 -4.44 -6.88
C ILE A 26 -4.59 -4.42 -5.44
N ARG A 27 -4.67 -3.23 -4.84
CA ARG A 27 -5.24 -3.09 -3.49
C ARG A 27 -6.76 -3.26 -3.57
N ARG A 28 -7.39 -3.56 -2.43
CA ARG A 28 -8.86 -3.59 -2.32
C ARG A 28 -9.45 -2.23 -2.68
N GLN A 29 -10.64 -2.25 -3.29
CA GLN A 29 -11.44 -1.04 -3.49
C GLN A 29 -11.80 -0.44 -2.14
N ARG A 30 -11.68 0.88 -2.05
CA ARG A 30 -11.94 1.68 -0.85
C ARG A 30 -12.93 2.78 -1.15
N GLU A 31 -13.52 3.30 -0.08
CA GLU A 31 -14.44 4.42 -0.15
C GLU A 31 -13.80 5.63 0.56
N SER A 32 -14.01 6.83 0.01
CA SER A 32 -13.57 8.06 0.64
C SER A 32 -14.29 8.27 1.97
N LEU A 33 -13.68 9.03 2.88
CA LEU A 33 -14.25 9.32 4.20
C LEU A 33 -15.66 9.95 4.13
N ASP A 34 -15.93 10.73 3.10
CA ASP A 34 -17.24 11.35 2.87
C ASP A 34 -18.24 10.46 2.13
N LYS A 35 -17.86 9.22 1.80
CA LYS A 35 -18.67 8.22 1.07
C LYS A 35 -19.18 8.68 -0.29
N LYS A 36 -18.49 9.64 -0.91
CA LYS A 36 -18.86 10.15 -2.23
C LYS A 36 -18.08 9.51 -3.36
N CYS A 37 -16.94 8.89 -3.05
CA CYS A 37 -16.03 8.38 -4.04
C CYS A 37 -15.52 7.00 -3.68
N ARG A 38 -15.59 6.07 -4.63
CA ARG A 38 -14.87 4.79 -4.53
C ARG A 38 -13.56 4.91 -5.32
N PHE A 39 -12.48 4.41 -4.76
CA PHE A 39 -11.17 4.41 -5.40
C PHE A 39 -10.45 3.08 -5.20
N GLN A 40 -9.53 2.75 -6.09
CA GLN A 40 -8.70 1.56 -5.99
C GLN A 40 -7.25 1.92 -6.27
N ASN A 41 -6.36 1.55 -5.35
CA ASN A 41 -4.92 1.80 -5.51
C ASN A 41 -4.26 0.62 -6.25
N LEU A 42 -3.41 0.95 -7.21
CA LEU A 42 -2.58 0.01 -7.95
C LEU A 42 -1.12 0.35 -7.71
N ILE A 43 -0.28 -0.67 -7.56
CA ILE A 43 1.18 -0.50 -7.64
C ILE A 43 1.62 -0.97 -9.02
N LEU A 44 2.19 -0.05 -9.78
CA LEU A 44 2.69 -0.28 -11.13
C LEU A 44 4.21 -0.28 -11.10
N GLU A 45 4.83 -1.13 -11.89
CA GLU A 45 6.28 -1.24 -12.01
C GLU A 45 6.69 -1.27 -13.48
N ASP A 46 7.77 -0.59 -13.82
CA ASP A 46 8.34 -0.61 -15.18
C ASP A 46 9.48 -1.64 -15.32
N GLU A 47 10.17 -1.61 -16.46
CA GLU A 47 11.29 -2.52 -16.74
C GLU A 47 12.55 -2.21 -15.91
N GLN A 48 12.64 -1.03 -15.29
CA GLN A 48 13.74 -0.61 -14.43
C GLN A 48 13.48 -0.92 -12.95
N GLU A 49 12.39 -1.64 -12.64
CA GLU A 49 11.93 -1.90 -11.27
C GLU A 49 11.56 -0.61 -10.51
N CYS A 50 11.24 0.47 -11.23
CA CYS A 50 10.69 1.68 -10.63
C CYS A 50 9.21 1.47 -10.35
N GLN A 51 8.78 1.72 -9.11
CA GLN A 51 7.38 1.56 -8.71
C GLN A 51 6.67 2.90 -8.54
N ILE A 52 5.42 2.97 -8.97
CA ILE A 52 4.53 4.10 -8.75
C ILE A 52 3.15 3.63 -8.29
N LYS A 53 2.52 4.43 -7.43
CA LYS A 53 1.13 4.25 -7.04
C LYS A 53 0.21 4.97 -8.01
N ALA A 54 -0.68 4.22 -8.66
CA ALA A 54 -1.78 4.77 -9.45
C ALA A 54 -3.11 4.59 -8.69
N VAL A 55 -4.08 5.47 -8.97
CA VAL A 55 -5.41 5.44 -8.37
C VAL A 55 -6.44 5.41 -9.48
N LEU A 56 -7.34 4.42 -9.44
CA LEU A 56 -8.54 4.38 -10.28
C LEU A 56 -9.73 4.88 -9.48
N TYR A 57 -10.62 5.63 -10.14
CA TYR A 57 -11.85 6.14 -9.52
C TYR A 57 -13.10 5.46 -10.07
N ALA A 58 -14.16 5.44 -9.27
CA ALA A 58 -15.51 4.93 -9.52
C ALA A 58 -15.77 4.19 -10.86
N ASP A 59 -15.97 4.94 -11.94
CA ASP A 59 -16.31 4.46 -13.29
C ASP A 59 -15.16 3.71 -13.96
N GLU A 60 -13.93 4.17 -13.75
CA GLU A 60 -12.72 3.51 -14.26
C GLU A 60 -12.52 2.14 -13.60
N ILE A 61 -12.87 1.98 -12.33
CA ILE A 61 -12.73 0.69 -11.61
C ILE A 61 -13.55 -0.39 -12.32
N GLU A 62 -14.82 -0.11 -12.61
CA GLU A 62 -15.73 -1.09 -13.25
C GLU A 62 -15.29 -1.41 -14.69
N GLN A 63 -14.76 -0.42 -15.40
CA GLN A 63 -14.23 -0.61 -16.75
C GLN A 63 -12.98 -1.50 -16.75
N TYR A 64 -12.06 -1.25 -15.82
CA TYR A 64 -10.74 -1.88 -15.83
C TYR A 64 -10.66 -3.19 -15.02
N GLU A 65 -11.62 -3.50 -14.15
CA GLU A 65 -11.66 -4.75 -13.36
C GLU A 65 -11.51 -6.01 -14.24
N LYS A 66 -12.13 -6.01 -15.43
CA LYS A 66 -12.07 -7.15 -16.36
C LYS A 66 -10.78 -7.21 -17.17
N MET A 67 -10.10 -6.08 -17.34
CA MET A 67 -8.88 -5.95 -18.14
C MET A 67 -7.61 -6.11 -17.31
N LEU A 68 -7.62 -5.59 -16.07
CA LEU A 68 -6.50 -5.66 -15.15
C LEU A 68 -6.45 -7.05 -14.53
N LYS A 69 -5.63 -7.90 -15.11
CA LYS A 69 -5.27 -9.19 -14.53
C LYS A 69 -3.85 -9.11 -14.03
N LEU A 70 -3.64 -9.45 -12.76
CA LEU A 70 -2.31 -9.76 -12.25
C LEU A 70 -1.77 -10.89 -13.11
N LYS A 71 -0.74 -10.58 -13.91
CA LYS A 71 0.06 -11.63 -14.53
C LYS A 71 0.99 -12.18 -13.45
N PRO A 72 1.24 -13.50 -13.39
CA PRO A 72 2.22 -14.05 -12.48
C PRO A 72 3.55 -13.33 -12.72
N LEU A 73 3.97 -12.54 -11.74
CA LEU A 73 5.22 -11.80 -11.83
C LEU A 73 6.37 -12.80 -11.72
N PRO A 74 7.52 -12.55 -12.39
CA PRO A 74 8.76 -13.08 -11.86
C PRO A 74 8.91 -12.61 -10.40
N PRO A 75 9.52 -13.42 -9.50
CA PRO A 75 9.72 -13.01 -8.12
C PRO A 75 10.32 -11.60 -8.08
N PRO A 76 9.78 -10.66 -7.29
CA PRO A 76 10.33 -9.31 -7.20
C PRO A 76 11.84 -9.39 -6.97
N THR A 77 12.64 -8.88 -7.89
CA THR A 77 14.11 -9.01 -7.80
C THR A 77 14.65 -8.20 -6.63
N LYS A 78 13.90 -7.20 -6.17
CA LYS A 78 14.34 -6.24 -5.16
C LYS A 78 13.22 -5.85 -4.20
N LEU A 79 13.09 -6.61 -3.12
CA LEU A 79 12.29 -6.21 -1.96
C LEU A 79 13.13 -5.28 -1.08
N SER A 80 12.81 -3.98 -1.06
CA SER A 80 13.43 -2.98 -0.16
C SER A 80 12.91 -3.09 1.28
N ILE A 81 12.99 -4.29 1.86
CA ILE A 81 12.54 -4.52 3.24
C ILE A 81 13.47 -3.80 4.22
N THR A 82 12.88 -2.91 5.00
CA THR A 82 13.53 -2.22 6.11
C THR A 82 13.54 -3.11 7.34
N THR A 83 14.73 -3.38 7.86
CA THR A 83 14.92 -4.10 9.13
C THR A 83 14.51 -3.23 10.30
N PHE A 84 13.92 -3.82 11.35
CA PHE A 84 13.46 -3.10 12.54
C PHE A 84 14.53 -2.23 13.20
N ASN A 85 15.78 -2.67 13.24
CA ASN A 85 16.90 -1.90 13.81
C ASN A 85 17.18 -0.58 13.09
N ARG A 86 16.77 -0.44 11.82
CA ARG A 86 16.97 0.78 11.05
C ARG A 86 15.86 1.80 11.26
N ILE A 87 14.67 1.35 11.69
CA ILE A 87 13.49 2.21 11.82
C ILE A 87 13.77 3.41 12.75
N PRO A 88 14.31 3.25 13.97
CA PRO A 88 14.57 4.40 14.85
C PRO A 88 15.53 5.44 14.25
N HIS A 89 16.45 5.02 13.39
CA HIS A 89 17.41 5.90 12.74
C HIS A 89 16.83 6.62 11.52
N MET A 90 15.77 6.07 10.90
CA MET A 90 15.07 6.67 9.77
C MET A 90 14.01 7.68 10.22
N MET A 91 13.47 7.54 11.43
CA MET A 91 12.45 8.44 12.00
C MET A 91 12.92 9.89 12.25
N LEU A 92 14.14 10.27 11.83
CA LEU A 92 14.60 11.66 11.87
C LEU A 92 13.90 12.53 10.81
N ASP A 93 13.43 11.95 9.71
CA ASP A 93 12.56 12.57 8.71
C ASP A 93 11.17 11.90 8.74
N SER A 94 10.16 12.60 9.26
CA SER A 94 8.86 12.02 9.65
C SER A 94 7.94 11.57 8.50
N ALA A 95 8.42 11.55 7.25
CA ALA A 95 7.61 11.27 6.05
C ALA A 95 8.13 10.11 5.20
N VAL A 96 9.13 9.36 5.69
CA VAL A 96 9.70 8.24 4.92
C VAL A 96 8.73 7.05 4.94
N GLU A 97 8.25 6.65 3.76
CA GLU A 97 7.55 5.39 3.56
C GLU A 97 8.56 4.23 3.62
N ILE A 98 8.22 3.17 4.36
CA ILE A 98 9.08 1.99 4.53
C ILE A 98 8.28 0.72 4.29
N ASP A 99 8.92 -0.26 3.66
CA ASP A 99 8.42 -1.63 3.59
C ASP A 99 9.01 -2.44 4.73
N ILE A 100 8.19 -3.24 5.41
CA ILE A 100 8.65 -4.12 6.47
C ILE A 100 8.04 -5.51 6.30
N LEU A 101 8.80 -6.55 6.67
CA LEU A 101 8.31 -7.91 6.75
C LEU A 101 8.38 -8.38 8.20
N ALA A 102 7.23 -8.77 8.75
CA ALA A 102 7.11 -9.13 10.15
C ALA A 102 5.98 -10.14 10.38
N ILE A 103 6.04 -10.82 11.52
CA ILE A 103 4.97 -11.70 12.02
C ILE A 103 4.06 -10.87 12.90
N ALA A 104 2.76 -10.89 12.64
CA ALA A 104 1.78 -10.28 13.52
C ALA A 104 1.56 -11.19 14.75
N LEU A 105 1.80 -10.65 15.95
CA LEU A 105 1.66 -11.37 17.21
C LEU A 105 0.31 -11.15 17.88
N ARG A 106 -0.23 -9.93 17.75
CA ARG A 106 -1.53 -9.55 18.31
C ARG A 106 -2.22 -8.55 17.39
N CYS A 107 -3.52 -8.72 17.27
CA CYS A 107 -4.41 -7.77 16.62
C CYS A 107 -5.44 -7.33 17.66
N GLY A 108 -5.45 -6.05 18.04
CA GLY A 108 -6.43 -5.51 18.97
C GLY A 108 -7.80 -5.33 18.33
N SER A 109 -8.82 -5.05 19.14
CA SER A 109 -10.13 -4.65 18.64
C SER A 109 -10.09 -3.21 18.10
N GLN A 110 -10.99 -2.90 17.17
CA GLN A 110 -11.13 -1.53 16.65
C GLN A 110 -11.74 -0.62 17.72
N LYS A 111 -11.13 0.55 17.91
CA LYS A 111 -11.52 1.57 18.90
C LYS A 111 -11.53 2.97 18.30
N TYR A 112 -12.19 3.90 18.96
CA TYR A 112 -12.09 5.33 18.60
C TYR A 112 -10.84 5.94 19.23
N ALA A 113 -10.10 6.74 18.46
CA ALA A 113 -8.90 7.40 18.94
C ALA A 113 -9.27 8.65 19.77
N GLY A 114 -9.24 8.54 21.10
CA GLY A 114 -9.50 9.68 21.98
C GLY A 114 -10.87 10.33 21.75
N HIS A 115 -10.90 11.65 21.56
CA HIS A 115 -12.12 12.42 21.28
C HIS A 115 -12.41 12.64 19.80
N CYS A 116 -11.56 12.15 18.89
CA CYS A 116 -11.82 12.27 17.47
C CYS A 116 -12.65 11.08 16.98
N HIS A 117 -13.55 11.32 16.02
CA HIS A 117 -14.39 10.28 15.42
C HIS A 117 -13.61 9.30 14.52
N HIS A 118 -12.28 9.37 14.55
CA HIS A 118 -11.38 8.50 13.80
C HIS A 118 -11.26 7.13 14.48
N LYS A 119 -11.43 6.07 13.71
CA LYS A 119 -11.26 4.71 14.20
C LYS A 119 -9.80 4.28 14.04
N CYS A 120 -9.29 3.53 15.01
CA CYS A 120 -7.99 2.91 14.92
C CYS A 120 -8.01 1.48 15.47
N ARG A 121 -7.04 0.69 15.03
CA ARG A 121 -6.75 -0.65 15.53
C ARG A 121 -5.25 -0.78 15.74
N GLU A 122 -4.85 -1.28 16.89
CA GLU A 122 -3.45 -1.51 17.22
C GLU A 122 -3.05 -2.94 16.88
N ILE A 123 -1.91 -3.11 16.21
CA ILE A 123 -1.32 -4.42 15.92
C ILE A 123 0.10 -4.46 16.46
N ILE A 124 0.48 -5.59 17.06
CA ILE A 124 1.85 -5.84 17.50
C ILE A 124 2.48 -6.78 16.49
N ILE A 125 3.57 -6.34 15.88
CA ILE A 125 4.35 -7.12 14.93
C ILE A 125 5.76 -7.40 15.46
N CYS A 126 6.36 -8.48 14.99
CA CYS A 126 7.65 -8.97 15.46
C CYS A 126 8.54 -9.38 14.29
N ASP A 127 9.81 -8.99 14.33
CA ASP A 127 10.81 -9.46 13.38
C ASP A 127 11.44 -10.81 13.80
N ASN A 128 12.42 -11.27 13.03
CA ASN A 128 13.19 -12.49 13.32
C ASN A 128 14.17 -12.35 14.51
N GLN A 129 14.45 -11.12 14.95
CA GLN A 129 15.29 -10.82 16.12
C GLN A 129 14.46 -10.65 17.41
N LYS A 130 13.15 -10.89 17.34
CA LYS A 130 12.19 -10.72 18.43
C LYS A 130 11.95 -9.26 18.85
N ASN A 131 12.37 -8.31 18.02
CA ASN A 131 12.03 -6.91 18.21
C ASN A 131 10.57 -6.72 17.88
N GLN A 132 9.84 -5.98 18.72
CA GLN A 132 8.41 -5.74 18.55
C GLN A 132 8.14 -4.27 18.24
N PHE A 133 7.24 -4.03 17.30
CA PHE A 133 6.68 -2.71 17.05
C PHE A 133 5.16 -2.75 17.18
N LEU A 134 4.63 -1.66 17.74
CA LEU A 134 3.21 -1.35 17.72
C LEU A 134 2.94 -0.52 16.47
N LEU A 135 2.08 -1.01 15.59
CA LEU A 135 1.55 -0.23 14.48
C LEU A 135 0.08 0.11 14.72
N THR A 136 -0.34 1.24 14.18
CA THR A 136 -1.73 1.68 14.20
C THR A 136 -2.30 1.62 12.80
N LEU A 137 -3.30 0.76 12.61
CA LEU A 137 -4.16 0.76 11.43
C LEU A 137 -5.27 1.78 11.65
N TRP A 138 -5.45 2.68 10.69
CA TRP A 138 -6.44 3.76 10.77
C TRP A 138 -7.64 3.47 9.87
N GLU A 139 -8.82 3.88 10.33
CA GLU A 139 -10.07 3.89 9.57
C GLU A 139 -10.44 2.53 8.95
N ASP A 140 -10.75 2.53 7.66
CA ASP A 140 -11.14 1.38 6.85
C ASP A 140 -10.04 0.32 6.81
N LEU A 141 -8.77 0.71 6.86
CA LEU A 141 -7.65 -0.23 6.95
C LEU A 141 -7.72 -1.06 8.23
N GLY A 142 -8.06 -0.42 9.36
CA GLY A 142 -8.23 -1.10 10.64
C GLY A 142 -9.44 -2.03 10.67
N GLU A 143 -10.48 -1.74 9.88
CA GLU A 143 -11.68 -2.59 9.77
C GLU A 143 -11.44 -3.76 8.80
N ILE A 144 -10.92 -3.49 7.60
CA ILE A 144 -10.80 -4.49 6.54
C ILE A 144 -9.59 -5.39 6.77
N GLU A 145 -8.38 -4.82 6.75
CA GLU A 145 -7.13 -5.58 6.88
C GLU A 145 -6.96 -6.07 8.31
N GLY A 146 -7.36 -5.26 9.29
CA GLY A 146 -7.32 -5.64 10.70
C GLY A 146 -8.14 -6.90 11.00
N ASN A 147 -9.36 -7.00 10.46
CA ASN A 147 -10.20 -8.19 10.66
C ASN A 147 -9.61 -9.44 10.00
N GLU A 148 -8.99 -9.30 8.82
CA GLU A 148 -8.36 -10.42 8.14
C GLU A 148 -7.10 -10.91 8.86
N ILE A 149 -6.29 -9.98 9.39
CA ILE A 149 -5.13 -10.31 10.21
C ILE A 149 -5.57 -11.08 11.44
N GLU A 150 -6.59 -10.60 12.15
CA GLU A 150 -7.17 -11.26 13.33
C GLU A 150 -7.68 -12.67 12.99
N ALA A 151 -8.42 -12.83 11.89
CA ALA A 151 -8.94 -14.12 11.45
C ALA A 151 -7.86 -15.14 11.06
N LYS A 152 -6.65 -14.70 10.69
CA LYS A 152 -5.51 -15.58 10.37
C LYS A 152 -4.64 -15.91 11.59
N MET A 153 -4.89 -15.27 12.73
CA MET A 153 -4.18 -15.55 13.99
C MET A 153 -4.83 -16.70 14.79
N GLU A 154 -6.10 -17.02 14.49
CA GLU A 154 -6.83 -18.17 15.04
C GLU A 154 -6.44 -19.49 14.35
#